data_AF-A0A1Y1KUI0-F1
#
_entry.id   AF-A0A1Y1KUI0-F1
#
_cell.length_a   1.000
_cell.length_b   1.000
_cell.length_c   1.000
_cell.angle_alpha   90.00
_cell.angle_beta   90.00
_cell.angle_gamma   90.00
#
_symmetry.space_group_name_H-M   'P 1'
#
loop_
_entity.id
_entity.type
_entity.pdbx_description
1 polymer ?
#
loop_
_entity_poly.entity_id
_entity_poly.type
_entity_poly.pdbx_seq_one_letter_code
_entity_poly.pdbx_strand_id
1 'polypeptide(L)'
;MMDLAFSWFDYALFFGMLGLSIMIGIYFGFDREKQTKKDYVLGGKNMDVLPISISLIASQISGITLLAVPADIYNYGSNYIWLCISIPLVCVINNYVFLPLFFQLQLTSIYEYLSLRFDKRVEVVGSLLFIFSIFFHNPIVIYIPALALAQATGTDLHSTIVFVCVICTFYTGVGGLKAVVWTDVLQCVGIFGSIGVVVFVGAKSVGGFSEVLATAERGGRMDIFELKLNPFVRDGFVPVIIGGSLQYMTYICFNQGYMQKFLAVRTLQKAKR
;
A
#
# COMPACT_ATOMS: atom_id res chain seq x y z
N MET A 1 29.33 -8.60 -14.97
CA MET A 1 28.03 -8.52 -14.28
C MET A 1 27.98 -9.72 -13.36
N MET A 2 27.88 -9.50 -12.04
CA MET A 2 27.73 -10.62 -11.09
C MET A 2 26.36 -11.24 -11.38
N ASP A 3 26.29 -12.54 -11.65
CA ASP A 3 25.02 -13.21 -11.91
C ASP A 3 24.10 -12.95 -10.72
N LEU A 4 23.01 -12.21 -10.97
CA LEU A 4 22.05 -11.78 -9.96
C LEU A 4 21.15 -12.95 -9.60
N ALA A 5 21.73 -14.12 -9.30
CA ALA A 5 21.01 -15.35 -9.04
C ALA A 5 20.65 -15.43 -7.56
N PHE A 6 19.37 -15.68 -7.28
CA PHE A 6 18.90 -15.98 -5.93
C PHE A 6 19.74 -17.09 -5.29
N SER A 7 20.25 -16.83 -4.09
CA SER A 7 20.81 -17.86 -3.24
C SER A 7 19.69 -18.72 -2.65
N TRP A 8 20.05 -19.87 -2.09
CA TRP A 8 19.07 -20.72 -1.40
C TRP A 8 18.38 -19.98 -0.24
N PHE A 9 19.07 -19.03 0.41
CA PHE A 9 18.51 -18.21 1.48
C PHE A 9 17.40 -17.29 0.95
N ASP A 10 17.58 -16.71 -0.25
CA ASP A 10 16.58 -15.83 -0.86
C ASP A 10 15.31 -16.60 -1.22
N TYR A 11 15.47 -17.82 -1.76
CA TYR A 11 14.34 -18.71 -1.99
C TYR A 11 13.65 -19.11 -0.68
N ALA A 12 14.41 -19.46 0.37
CA ALA A 12 13.86 -19.82 1.66
C ALA A 12 13.03 -18.68 2.29
N LEU A 13 13.54 -17.44 2.21
CA LEU A 13 12.81 -16.25 2.68
C LEU A 13 11.54 -15.99 1.86
N PHE A 14 11.64 -16.05 0.53
CA PHE A 14 10.51 -15.80 -0.36
C PHE A 14 9.38 -16.84 -0.18
N PHE A 15 9.71 -18.13 -0.29
CA PHE A 15 8.73 -19.20 -0.12
C PHE A 15 8.27 -19.33 1.34
N GLY A 16 9.13 -19.01 2.31
CA GLY A 16 8.75 -18.92 3.72
C GLY A 16 7.70 -17.85 3.97
N MET A 17 7.86 -16.65 3.40
CA MET A 17 6.88 -15.56 3.50
C MET A 17 5.54 -15.95 2.85
N LEU A 18 5.57 -16.55 1.66
CA LEU A 18 4.37 -17.04 0.98
C LEU A 18 3.67 -18.16 1.77
N GLY A 19 4.45 -19.11 2.28
CA GLY A 19 3.95 -20.20 3.12
C GLY A 19 3.29 -19.68 4.39
N LEU A 20 3.92 -18.73 5.10
CA LEU A 20 3.33 -18.09 6.27
C LEU A 20 2.05 -17.33 5.92
N SER A 21 2.01 -16.65 4.77
CA SER A 21 0.80 -15.96 4.29
C SER A 21 -0.35 -16.94 4.04
N ILE A 22 -0.06 -18.08 3.41
CA ILE A 22 -1.03 -19.16 3.20
C ILE A 22 -1.50 -19.73 4.55
N MET A 23 -0.59 -19.99 5.48
CA MET A 23 -0.95 -20.50 6.81
C MET A 23 -1.85 -19.54 7.57
N ILE A 24 -1.59 -18.22 7.51
CA ILE A 24 -2.46 -17.20 8.09
C ILE A 24 -3.85 -17.22 7.44
N GLY A 25 -3.90 -17.29 6.11
CA GLY A 25 -5.16 -17.41 5.35
C GLY A 25 -5.97 -18.63 5.77
N ILE A 26 -5.33 -19.80 5.82
CA ILE A 26 -5.93 -21.06 6.23
C ILE A 26 -6.40 -21.03 7.69
N TYR A 27 -5.56 -20.52 8.60
CA TYR A 27 -5.87 -20.40 10.03
C TYR A 27 -7.15 -19.58 10.25
N PHE A 28 -7.26 -18.43 9.59
CA PHE A 28 -8.47 -17.60 9.69
C PHE A 28 -9.64 -18.12 8.87
N GLY A 29 -9.41 -18.95 7.85
CA GLY A 29 -10.46 -19.60 7.06
C GLY A 29 -11.13 -20.78 7.75
N PHE A 30 -10.41 -21.53 8.59
CA PHE A 30 -10.96 -22.65 9.38
C PHE A 30 -11.63 -22.23 10.69
N ASP A 31 -11.55 -20.95 11.04
CA ASP A 31 -12.22 -20.36 12.19
C ASP A 31 -13.76 -20.40 12.00
N ARG A 32 -14.39 -21.44 12.56
CA ARG A 32 -15.77 -21.88 12.30
C ARG A 32 -16.87 -20.91 12.71
N GLU A 33 -16.56 -19.86 13.48
CA GLU A 33 -17.54 -18.85 13.90
C GLU A 33 -17.96 -17.87 12.78
N LYS A 34 -17.32 -17.92 11.60
CA LYS A 34 -17.42 -16.90 10.52
C LYS A 34 -18.35 -17.24 9.35
N GLN A 35 -19.60 -17.61 9.60
CA GLN A 35 -20.53 -17.90 8.49
C GLN A 35 -21.23 -16.65 7.91
N THR A 36 -21.05 -15.46 8.49
CA THR A 36 -21.74 -14.25 8.01
C THR A 36 -20.86 -13.44 7.05
N LYS A 37 -21.44 -13.01 5.91
CA LYS A 37 -20.77 -12.11 4.93
C LYS A 37 -20.12 -10.88 5.58
N LYS A 38 -20.71 -10.35 6.65
CA LYS A 38 -20.19 -9.20 7.40
C LYS A 38 -18.86 -9.49 8.10
N ASP A 39 -18.66 -10.70 8.62
CA ASP A 39 -17.42 -11.06 9.31
C ASP A 39 -16.25 -11.25 8.35
N TYR A 40 -16.53 -11.79 7.16
CA TYR A 40 -15.55 -11.90 6.08
C TYR A 40 -15.06 -10.51 5.61
N VAL A 41 -16.01 -9.58 5.43
CA VAL A 41 -15.72 -8.24 4.86
C VAL A 41 -15.20 -7.25 5.90
N LEU A 42 -15.63 -7.33 7.16
CA LEU A 42 -15.33 -6.34 8.21
C LEU A 42 -14.48 -6.91 9.35
N GLY A 43 -14.00 -8.15 9.23
CA GLY A 43 -13.16 -8.78 10.24
C GLY A 43 -13.81 -8.91 11.63
N GLY A 44 -15.14 -8.98 11.69
CA GLY A 44 -15.92 -9.09 12.94
C GLY A 44 -15.90 -7.84 13.83
N LYS A 45 -15.42 -6.68 13.33
CA LYS A 45 -15.42 -5.38 14.04
C LYS A 45 -14.75 -5.36 15.42
N ASN A 46 -13.82 -6.30 15.65
CA ASN A 46 -13.13 -6.44 16.93
C ASN A 46 -11.62 -6.58 16.74
N MET A 47 -11.07 -6.00 15.66
CA MET A 47 -9.63 -5.98 15.45
C MET A 47 -8.95 -4.94 16.36
N ASP A 48 -7.73 -5.25 16.77
CA ASP A 48 -6.89 -4.33 17.51
C ASP A 48 -6.38 -3.20 16.62
N VAL A 49 -6.09 -2.05 17.24
CA VAL A 49 -5.65 -0.84 16.52
C VAL A 49 -4.30 -1.08 15.84
N LEU A 50 -3.35 -1.70 16.53
CA LEU A 50 -1.99 -1.86 16.03
C LEU A 50 -1.92 -2.67 14.70
N PRO A 51 -2.51 -3.87 14.58
CA PRO A 51 -2.53 -4.59 13.30
C PRO A 51 -3.20 -3.80 12.18
N ILE A 52 -4.30 -3.09 12.48
CA ILE A 52 -5.01 -2.27 11.50
C ILE A 52 -4.15 -1.10 11.03
N SER A 53 -3.49 -0.37 11.94
CA SER A 53 -2.60 0.74 11.61
C SER A 53 -1.43 0.28 10.74
N ILE A 54 -0.79 -0.83 11.09
CA ILE A 54 0.31 -1.41 10.30
C ILE A 54 -0.20 -1.85 8.92
N SER A 55 -1.37 -2.46 8.86
CA SER A 55 -1.99 -2.91 7.60
C SER A 55 -2.43 -1.75 6.71
N LEU A 56 -2.85 -0.62 7.27
CA LEU A 56 -3.12 0.61 6.53
C LEU A 56 -1.83 1.20 5.92
N ILE A 57 -0.71 1.17 6.67
CA ILE A 57 0.60 1.60 6.17
C ILE A 57 1.09 0.65 5.07
N ALA A 58 1.02 -0.65 5.30
CA ALA A 58 1.47 -1.67 4.34
C ALA A 58 0.73 -1.56 3.01
N SER A 59 -0.58 -1.26 3.04
CA SER A 59 -1.37 -1.04 1.82
C SER A 59 -1.01 0.20 1.02
N GLN A 60 -0.21 1.14 1.56
CA GLN A 60 0.33 2.25 0.78
C GLN A 60 1.61 1.84 0.05
N ILE A 61 2.27 0.77 0.50
CA ILE A 61 3.53 0.32 -0.06
C ILE A 61 3.25 -0.76 -1.11
N SER A 62 3.61 -0.45 -2.35
CA SER A 62 3.53 -1.36 -3.50
C SER A 62 4.88 -1.48 -4.20
N GLY A 63 5.00 -2.42 -5.13
CA GLY A 63 6.17 -2.51 -6.01
C GLY A 63 6.41 -1.20 -6.80
N ILE A 64 5.33 -0.50 -7.17
CA ILE A 64 5.41 0.84 -7.80
C ILE A 64 6.13 1.80 -6.85
N THR A 65 5.67 1.94 -5.61
CA THR A 65 6.30 2.90 -4.68
C THR A 65 7.74 2.53 -4.36
N LEU A 66 8.05 1.23 -4.27
CA LEU A 66 9.37 0.76 -3.82
C LEU A 66 10.43 0.89 -4.93
N LEU A 67 10.06 0.77 -6.21
CA LEU A 67 10.98 0.89 -7.34
C LEU A 67 10.87 2.22 -8.09
N ALA A 68 9.65 2.71 -8.34
CA ALA A 68 9.44 3.91 -9.14
C ALA A 68 9.80 5.19 -8.40
N VAL A 69 9.50 5.32 -7.09
CA VAL A 69 9.79 6.55 -6.33
C VAL A 69 11.30 6.79 -6.20
N PRO A 70 12.15 5.81 -5.82
CA PRO A 70 13.60 6.03 -5.79
C PRO A 70 14.17 6.34 -7.18
N ALA A 71 13.67 5.67 -8.22
CA ALA A 71 14.08 5.95 -9.60
C ALA A 71 13.69 7.38 -10.02
N ASP A 72 12.52 7.86 -9.61
CA ASP A 72 12.06 9.22 -9.86
C ASP A 72 12.95 10.25 -9.16
N ILE A 73 13.23 10.06 -7.86
CA ILE A 73 14.13 10.91 -7.09
C ILE A 73 15.54 10.95 -7.69
N TYR A 74 16.04 9.80 -8.13
CA TYR A 74 17.34 9.70 -8.79
C TYR A 74 17.40 10.49 -10.11
N ASN A 75 16.32 10.49 -10.89
CA ASN A 75 16.26 11.12 -12.21
C ASN A 75 15.84 12.60 -12.18
N TYR A 76 15.07 13.03 -11.18
CA TYR A 76 14.41 14.34 -11.18
C TYR A 76 14.66 15.18 -9.92
N GLY A 77 15.26 14.62 -8.87
CA GLY A 77 15.60 15.35 -7.64
C GLY A 77 14.69 15.01 -6.46
N SER A 78 15.00 15.60 -5.30
CA SER A 78 14.41 15.21 -4.01
C SER A 78 13.13 15.96 -3.66
N ASN A 79 12.64 16.84 -4.55
CA ASN A 79 11.42 17.62 -4.35
C ASN A 79 10.15 16.77 -4.15
N TYR A 80 10.16 15.50 -4.56
CA TYR A 80 9.10 14.55 -4.25
C TYR A 80 8.82 14.42 -2.73
N ILE A 81 9.78 14.77 -1.87
CA ILE A 81 9.64 14.72 -0.40
C ILE A 81 8.46 15.55 0.13
N TRP A 82 8.03 16.60 -0.59
CA TRP A 82 6.89 17.43 -0.20
C TRP A 82 5.59 16.65 -0.10
N LEU A 83 5.50 15.52 -0.80
CA LEU A 83 4.39 14.58 -0.69
C LEU A 83 4.18 14.05 0.74
N CYS A 84 5.23 14.03 1.58
CA CYS A 84 5.15 13.66 2.98
C CYS A 84 4.27 14.61 3.81
N ILE A 85 4.03 15.85 3.35
CA ILE A 85 3.13 16.81 3.99
C ILE A 85 1.66 16.54 3.59
N SER A 86 1.41 16.07 2.37
CA SER A 86 0.07 15.73 1.90
C SER A 86 -0.57 14.60 2.72
N ILE A 87 0.22 13.60 3.12
CA ILE A 87 -0.25 12.44 3.90
C ILE A 87 -0.91 12.87 5.24
N PRO A 88 -0.22 13.57 6.17
CA PRO A 88 -0.81 13.97 7.43
C PRO A 88 -2.00 14.92 7.24
N LEU A 89 -1.95 15.81 6.23
CA LEU A 89 -3.08 16.69 5.90
C LEU A 89 -4.33 15.87 5.58
N VAL A 90 -4.21 14.86 4.71
CA VAL A 90 -5.34 13.98 4.36
C VAL A 90 -5.77 13.12 5.54
N CYS A 91 -4.84 12.63 6.36
CA CYS A 91 -5.17 11.88 7.58
C CYS A 91 -6.01 12.71 8.56
N VAL A 92 -5.70 14.00 8.74
CA VAL A 92 -6.50 14.93 9.55
C VAL A 92 -7.90 15.08 8.95
N ILE A 93 -8.01 15.35 7.65
CA ILE A 93 -9.31 15.46 6.96
C ILE A 93 -10.13 14.16 7.14
N ASN A 94 -9.51 12.99 6.94
CA ASN A 94 -10.17 11.71 7.14
C ASN A 94 -10.69 11.55 8.57
N ASN A 95 -9.86 11.86 9.58
CA ASN A 95 -10.21 11.70 10.99
C ASN A 95 -11.40 12.58 11.43
N TYR A 96 -11.49 13.81 10.91
CA TYR A 96 -12.54 14.75 11.30
C TYR A 96 -13.79 14.72 10.41
N VAL A 97 -13.65 14.41 9.12
CA VAL A 97 -14.74 14.53 8.14
C VAL A 97 -15.28 13.16 7.74
N PHE A 98 -14.45 12.32 7.10
CA PHE A 98 -14.92 11.11 6.44
C PHE A 98 -15.11 9.94 7.41
N LEU A 99 -14.17 9.73 8.31
CA LEU A 99 -14.19 8.61 9.24
C LEU A 99 -15.42 8.65 10.18
N PRO A 100 -15.80 9.78 10.81
CA PRO A 100 -17.02 9.83 11.62
C PRO A 100 -18.28 9.52 10.82
N LEU A 101 -18.36 10.01 9.57
CA LEU A 101 -19.49 9.77 8.67
C LEU A 101 -19.65 8.29 8.36
N PHE A 102 -18.60 7.64 7.86
CA PHE A 102 -18.66 6.23 7.47
C PHE A 102 -18.77 5.30 8.68
N PHE A 103 -18.15 5.65 9.81
CA PHE A 103 -18.27 4.88 11.04
C PHE A 103 -19.67 4.95 11.65
N GLN A 104 -20.42 6.04 11.48
CA GLN A 104 -21.82 6.09 11.94
C GLN A 104 -22.75 5.25 11.06
N LEU A 105 -22.52 5.25 9.75
CA LEU A 105 -23.38 4.55 8.79
C LEU A 105 -23.14 3.04 8.75
N GLN A 106 -21.95 2.57 9.15
CA GLN A 106 -21.59 1.14 9.22
C GLN A 106 -21.87 0.36 7.92
N LEU A 107 -21.70 1.05 6.78
CA LEU A 107 -21.96 0.52 5.45
C LEU A 107 -20.95 -0.57 5.09
N THR A 108 -21.37 -1.51 4.25
CA THR A 108 -20.47 -2.55 3.74
C THR A 108 -19.65 -2.05 2.57
N SER A 109 -20.18 -1.09 1.80
CA SER A 109 -19.53 -0.42 0.68
C SER A 109 -19.56 1.08 0.89
N ILE A 110 -18.45 1.77 0.63
CA ILE A 110 -18.39 3.25 0.62
C ILE A 110 -19.40 3.80 -0.38
N TYR A 111 -19.59 3.14 -1.52
CA TYR A 111 -20.48 3.60 -2.59
C TYR A 111 -21.96 3.52 -2.20
N GLU A 112 -22.33 2.72 -1.20
CA GLU A 112 -23.69 2.68 -0.65
C GLU A 112 -24.11 4.05 -0.10
N TYR A 113 -23.15 4.87 0.36
CA TYR A 113 -23.38 6.26 0.73
C TYR A 113 -23.98 7.08 -0.43
N LEU A 114 -23.58 6.81 -1.68
CA LEU A 114 -24.10 7.52 -2.85
C LEU A 114 -25.58 7.24 -3.06
N SER A 115 -26.06 6.03 -2.74
CA SER A 115 -27.49 5.73 -2.80
C SER A 115 -28.27 6.38 -1.66
N LEU A 116 -27.67 6.53 -0.48
CA LEU A 116 -28.30 7.23 0.64
C LEU A 116 -28.40 8.75 0.39
N ARG A 117 -27.37 9.33 -0.25
CA ARG A 117 -27.28 10.77 -0.48
C ARG A 117 -27.96 11.23 -1.76
N PHE A 118 -27.93 10.40 -2.80
CA PHE A 118 -28.45 10.69 -4.13
C PHE A 118 -29.46 9.62 -4.53
N ASP A 119 -29.06 8.61 -5.30
CA ASP A 119 -29.92 7.55 -5.82
C ASP A 119 -29.12 6.27 -6.10
N LYS A 120 -29.81 5.13 -6.16
CA LYS A 120 -29.22 3.81 -6.42
C LYS A 120 -28.44 3.76 -7.73
N ARG A 121 -28.86 4.51 -8.76
CA ARG A 121 -28.15 4.61 -10.04
C ARG A 121 -26.73 5.14 -9.86
N VAL A 122 -26.54 6.15 -8.99
CA VAL A 122 -25.24 6.77 -8.72
C VAL A 122 -24.33 5.81 -7.97
N GLU A 123 -24.87 5.05 -7.00
CA GLU A 123 -24.11 3.97 -6.34
C GLU A 123 -23.59 2.94 -7.34
N VAL A 124 -24.45 2.47 -8.26
CA VAL A 124 -24.06 1.45 -9.24
C VAL A 124 -22.97 1.99 -10.17
N VAL A 125 -23.12 3.21 -10.69
CA VAL A 125 -22.11 3.84 -11.53
C VAL A 125 -20.78 4.02 -10.77
N GLY A 126 -20.81 4.53 -9.54
CA GLY A 126 -19.61 4.70 -8.72
C GLY A 126 -18.90 3.37 -8.42
N SER A 127 -19.67 2.33 -8.09
CA SER A 127 -19.14 0.99 -7.83
C SER A 127 -18.52 0.36 -9.09
N LEU A 128 -19.15 0.52 -10.26
CA LEU A 128 -18.62 0.03 -11.53
C LEU A 128 -17.33 0.75 -11.93
N LEU A 129 -17.27 2.07 -11.79
CA LEU A 129 -16.05 2.84 -12.07
C LEU A 129 -14.89 2.42 -11.16
N PHE A 130 -15.18 2.13 -9.90
CA PHE A 130 -14.18 1.62 -8.97
C PHE A 130 -13.66 0.23 -9.35
N ILE A 131 -14.57 -0.71 -9.63
CA ILE A 131 -14.21 -2.07 -10.06
C ILE A 131 -13.37 -1.99 -11.33
N PHE A 132 -13.77 -1.15 -12.29
CA PHE A 132 -13.02 -0.92 -13.53
C PHE A 132 -11.63 -0.37 -13.23
N SER A 133 -11.51 0.66 -12.39
CA SER A 133 -10.22 1.23 -11.98
C SER A 133 -9.28 0.18 -11.36
N ILE A 134 -9.78 -0.62 -10.42
CA ILE A 134 -8.99 -1.68 -9.79
C ILE A 134 -8.60 -2.78 -10.78
N PHE A 135 -9.49 -3.12 -11.73
CA PHE A 135 -9.22 -4.12 -12.76
C PHE A 135 -8.01 -3.75 -13.62
N PHE A 136 -7.81 -2.47 -13.95
CA PHE A 136 -6.63 -2.00 -14.68
C PHE A 136 -5.41 -1.79 -13.76
N HIS A 137 -5.63 -1.37 -12.52
CA HIS A 137 -4.53 -1.05 -11.61
C HIS A 137 -3.83 -2.30 -11.06
N ASN A 138 -4.57 -3.32 -10.63
CA ASN A 138 -4.00 -4.50 -9.98
C ASN A 138 -2.97 -5.26 -10.84
N PRO A 139 -3.19 -5.49 -12.16
CA PRO A 139 -2.18 -6.12 -13.01
C PRO A 139 -0.86 -5.35 -13.03
N ILE A 140 -0.89 -4.01 -13.06
CA ILE A 140 0.32 -3.17 -13.04
C ILE A 140 1.06 -3.34 -11.71
N VAL A 141 0.32 -3.36 -10.61
CA VAL A 141 0.89 -3.55 -9.26
C VAL A 141 1.57 -4.90 -9.11
N ILE A 142 1.02 -5.97 -9.70
CA ILE A 142 1.59 -7.32 -9.65
C ILE A 142 2.76 -7.49 -10.62
N TYR A 143 2.69 -6.84 -11.79
CA TYR A 143 3.71 -6.95 -12.83
C TYR A 143 5.11 -6.52 -12.36
N ILE A 144 5.20 -5.39 -11.65
CA ILE A 144 6.50 -4.82 -11.23
C ILE A 144 7.30 -5.76 -10.31
N PRO A 145 6.76 -6.27 -9.19
CA PRO A 145 7.51 -7.20 -8.34
C PRO A 145 7.74 -8.55 -9.02
N ALA A 146 6.82 -9.01 -9.87
CA ALA A 146 7.02 -10.25 -10.64
C ALA A 146 8.16 -10.11 -11.66
N LEU A 147 8.31 -8.94 -12.28
CA LEU A 147 9.42 -8.63 -13.18
C LEU A 147 10.76 -8.65 -12.44
N ALA A 148 10.84 -8.00 -11.27
CA ALA A 148 12.03 -8.01 -10.44
C ALA A 148 12.41 -9.43 -10.01
N LEU A 149 11.43 -10.24 -9.61
CA LEU A 149 11.65 -11.63 -9.21
C LEU A 149 12.08 -12.51 -10.39
N ALA A 150 11.45 -12.38 -11.56
CA ALA A 150 11.80 -13.12 -12.76
C ALA A 150 13.24 -12.81 -13.21
N GLN A 151 13.65 -11.53 -13.15
CA GLN A 151 15.01 -11.11 -13.47
C GLN A 151 16.06 -11.69 -12.50
N ALA A 152 15.74 -11.74 -11.20
CA ALA A 152 16.68 -12.25 -10.18
C ALA A 152 16.71 -13.78 -10.06
N THR A 153 15.70 -14.47 -10.59
CA THR A 153 15.63 -15.95 -10.58
C THR A 153 15.94 -16.57 -11.93
N GLY A 154 15.98 -15.77 -13.01
CA GLY A 154 16.10 -16.24 -14.39
C GLY A 154 14.88 -17.02 -14.88
N THR A 155 13.75 -16.94 -14.17
CA THR A 155 12.50 -17.64 -14.53
C THR A 155 11.68 -16.87 -15.55
N ASP A 156 10.75 -17.57 -16.22
CA ASP A 156 9.77 -16.93 -17.08
C ASP A 156 8.82 -16.02 -16.28
N LEU A 157 8.64 -14.80 -16.79
CA LEU A 157 7.83 -13.76 -16.16
C LEU A 157 6.36 -14.17 -16.03
N HIS A 158 5.79 -14.77 -17.08
CA HIS A 158 4.38 -15.15 -17.10
C HIS A 158 4.09 -16.23 -16.05
N SER A 159 4.98 -17.21 -15.94
CA SER A 159 4.90 -18.28 -14.95
C SER A 159 4.95 -17.73 -13.51
N THR A 160 5.85 -16.79 -13.25
CA THR A 160 5.97 -16.11 -11.94
C THR A 160 4.72 -15.30 -11.59
N ILE A 161 4.15 -14.57 -12.56
CA ILE A 161 2.90 -13.82 -12.36
C ILE A 161 1.76 -14.76 -11.97
N VAL A 162 1.55 -15.83 -12.74
CA VAL A 162 0.47 -16.80 -12.46
C VAL A 162 0.63 -17.40 -11.07
N PHE A 163 1.85 -17.81 -10.72
CA PHE A 163 2.16 -18.38 -9.41
C PHE A 163 1.82 -17.44 -8.26
N VAL A 164 2.29 -16.19 -8.30
CA VAL A 164 2.03 -15.19 -7.26
C VAL A 164 0.53 -14.86 -7.20
N CYS A 165 -0.13 -14.68 -8.35
CA CYS A 165 -1.57 -14.43 -8.40
C CYS A 165 -2.39 -15.54 -7.74
N VAL A 166 -2.08 -16.80 -8.02
CA VAL A 166 -2.79 -17.95 -7.46
C VAL A 166 -2.65 -17.98 -5.93
N ILE A 167 -1.43 -17.82 -5.42
CA ILE A 167 -1.19 -17.81 -3.97
C ILE A 167 -1.88 -16.64 -3.29
N CYS A 168 -1.72 -15.43 -3.83
CA CYS A 168 -2.33 -14.22 -3.29
C CYS A 168 -3.86 -14.30 -3.27
N THR A 169 -4.45 -14.78 -4.36
CA THR A 169 -5.91 -14.98 -4.45
C THR A 169 -6.37 -16.04 -3.45
N PHE A 170 -5.61 -17.13 -3.31
CA PHE A 170 -5.96 -18.22 -2.40
C PHE A 170 -5.99 -17.78 -0.94
N TYR A 171 -4.90 -17.23 -0.39
CA TYR A 171 -4.85 -16.88 1.03
C TYR A 171 -5.81 -15.72 1.37
N THR A 172 -6.01 -14.79 0.43
CA THR A 172 -6.94 -13.67 0.59
C THR A 172 -8.39 -14.15 0.56
N GLY A 173 -8.72 -15.03 -0.41
CA GLY A 173 -10.07 -15.56 -0.58
C GLY A 173 -10.50 -16.49 0.55
N VAL A 174 -9.58 -17.27 1.11
CA VAL A 174 -9.86 -18.19 2.23
C VAL A 174 -9.98 -17.44 3.56
N GLY A 175 -9.10 -16.47 3.82
CA GLY A 175 -8.98 -15.88 5.15
C GLY A 175 -9.78 -14.59 5.40
N GLY A 176 -10.24 -13.91 4.35
CA GLY A 176 -10.98 -12.63 4.46
C GLY A 176 -10.16 -11.50 5.07
N LEU A 177 -10.83 -10.43 5.52
CA LEU A 177 -10.14 -9.20 5.99
C LEU A 177 -9.15 -9.45 7.13
N LYS A 178 -9.47 -10.34 8.09
CA LYS A 178 -8.56 -10.65 9.21
C LYS A 178 -7.24 -11.21 8.70
N ALA A 179 -7.28 -12.14 7.74
CA ALA A 179 -6.07 -12.69 7.16
C ALA A 179 -5.27 -11.62 6.42
N VAL A 180 -5.93 -10.81 5.60
CA VAL A 180 -5.29 -9.68 4.88
C VAL A 180 -4.54 -8.77 5.84
N VAL A 181 -5.16 -8.39 6.96
CA VAL A 181 -4.52 -7.51 7.95
C VAL A 181 -3.28 -8.16 8.58
N TRP A 182 -3.35 -9.44 8.92
CA TRP A 182 -2.20 -10.15 9.51
C TRP A 182 -1.10 -10.47 8.51
N THR A 183 -1.44 -10.78 7.26
CA THR A 183 -0.44 -10.92 6.19
C THR A 183 0.24 -9.60 5.89
N ASP A 184 -0.50 -8.49 5.91
CA ASP A 184 0.07 -7.15 5.75
C ASP A 184 1.07 -6.84 6.87
N VAL A 185 0.75 -7.18 8.14
CA VAL A 185 1.68 -6.99 9.26
C VAL A 185 2.99 -7.73 9.04
N LEU A 186 2.90 -8.99 8.62
CA LEU A 186 4.07 -9.83 8.32
C LEU A 186 4.91 -9.24 7.17
N GLN A 187 4.26 -8.85 6.07
CA GLN A 187 4.91 -8.26 4.91
C GLN A 187 5.56 -6.91 5.23
N CYS A 188 4.91 -6.10 6.06
CA CYS A 188 5.38 -4.79 6.49
C CYS A 188 6.75 -4.88 7.20
N VAL A 189 6.91 -5.87 8.09
CA VAL A 189 8.20 -6.12 8.76
C VAL A 189 9.29 -6.45 7.73
N GLY A 190 8.99 -7.30 6.74
CA GLY A 190 9.92 -7.63 5.67
C GLY A 190 10.30 -6.42 4.81
N ILE A 191 9.32 -5.60 4.44
CA ILE A 191 9.52 -4.39 3.65
C ILE A 191 10.42 -3.39 4.40
N PHE A 192 10.07 -3.01 5.63
CA PHE A 192 10.87 -2.04 6.40
C PHE A 192 12.27 -2.57 6.71
N GLY A 193 12.39 -3.86 7.02
CA GLY A 193 13.69 -4.52 7.20
C GLY A 193 14.53 -4.44 5.93
N SER A 194 13.96 -4.80 4.77
CA SER A 194 14.68 -4.79 3.50
C SER A 194 15.13 -3.38 3.08
N ILE A 195 14.26 -2.37 3.24
CA ILE A 195 14.59 -0.97 2.95
C ILE A 195 15.73 -0.51 3.87
N GLY A 196 15.68 -0.81 5.17
CA GLY A 196 16.75 -0.46 6.10
C GLY A 196 18.11 -1.06 5.72
N VAL A 197 18.12 -2.33 5.31
CA VAL A 197 19.33 -3.01 4.84
C VAL A 197 19.86 -2.37 3.55
N VAL A 198 19.00 -2.14 2.55
CA VAL A 198 19.39 -1.52 1.28
C VAL A 198 19.98 -0.13 1.50
N VAL A 199 19.35 0.70 2.32
CA VAL A 199 19.83 2.05 2.64
C VAL A 199 21.18 2.00 3.35
N PHE A 200 21.34 1.10 4.34
CA PHE A 200 22.59 0.98 5.10
C PHE A 200 23.75 0.46 4.25
N VAL A 201 23.54 -0.63 3.51
CA VAL A 201 24.57 -1.23 2.64
C VAL A 201 24.91 -0.28 1.49
N GLY A 202 23.90 0.34 0.88
CA GLY A 202 24.08 1.35 -0.15
C GLY A 202 24.92 2.53 0.34
N ALA A 203 24.58 3.12 1.49
CA ALA A 203 25.35 4.20 2.08
C ALA A 203 26.80 3.77 2.38
N LYS A 204 27.00 2.59 2.99
CA LYS A 204 28.34 2.07 3.29
C LYS A 204 29.18 1.88 2.03
N SER A 205 28.58 1.42 0.92
CA SER A 205 29.30 1.17 -0.34
C SER A 205 29.89 2.43 -0.98
N VAL A 206 29.31 3.60 -0.71
CA VAL A 206 29.72 4.89 -1.26
C VAL A 206 30.61 5.68 -0.28
N GLY A 207 30.91 5.14 0.91
CA GLY A 207 31.74 5.81 1.93
C GLY A 207 30.96 6.42 3.09
N GLY A 208 29.66 6.13 3.21
CA GLY A 208 28.79 6.53 4.31
C GLY A 208 27.70 7.52 3.91
N PHE A 209 26.77 7.79 4.84
CA PHE A 209 25.62 8.68 4.60
C PHE A 209 26.03 10.12 4.23
N SER A 210 27.14 10.61 4.77
CA SER A 210 27.65 11.95 4.42
C SER A 210 28.04 12.04 2.95
N GLU A 211 28.64 10.99 2.40
CA GLU A 211 29.06 10.97 0.99
C GLU A 211 27.85 10.83 0.05
N VAL A 212 26.81 10.10 0.47
CA VAL A 212 25.53 10.05 -0.25
C VAL A 212 24.94 11.45 -0.37
N LEU A 213 24.88 12.20 0.73
CA LEU A 213 24.32 13.56 0.73
C LEU A 213 25.16 14.53 -0.11
N ALA A 214 26.49 14.48 0.06
CA ALA A 214 27.41 15.31 -0.74
C ALA A 214 27.31 14.98 -2.24
N THR A 215 27.15 13.71 -2.60
CA THR A 215 26.97 13.29 -4.00
C THR A 215 25.62 13.74 -4.54
N ALA A 216 24.55 13.64 -3.76
CA ALA A 216 23.24 14.14 -4.14
C ALA A 216 23.25 15.66 -4.36
N GLU A 217 23.97 16.41 -3.53
CA GLU A 217 24.14 17.86 -3.67
C GLU A 217 24.96 18.22 -4.92
N ARG A 218 26.12 17.59 -5.13
CA ARG A 218 26.93 17.77 -6.35
C ARG A 218 26.17 17.40 -7.63
N GLY A 219 25.29 16.41 -7.55
CA GLY A 219 24.42 15.99 -8.65
C GLY A 219 23.18 16.87 -8.86
N GLY A 220 23.00 17.94 -8.08
CA GLY A 220 21.84 18.82 -8.18
C GLY A 220 20.52 18.16 -7.79
N ARG A 221 20.57 17.10 -6.96
CA ARG A 221 19.39 16.34 -6.51
C ARG A 221 18.87 16.79 -5.15
N MET A 222 19.59 17.67 -4.46
CA MET A 222 19.20 18.24 -3.16
C MET A 222 18.48 19.60 -3.32
N ASP A 223 17.54 19.69 -4.27
CA ASP A 223 16.79 20.91 -4.57
C ASP A 223 15.55 21.11 -3.68
N ILE A 224 15.52 20.49 -2.50
CA ILE A 224 14.38 20.45 -1.58
C ILE A 224 14.01 21.86 -1.10
N PHE A 225 15.01 22.72 -0.87
CA PHE A 225 14.79 24.06 -0.30
C PHE A 225 14.39 25.11 -1.35
N GLU A 226 14.43 24.77 -2.64
CA GLU A 226 13.96 25.65 -3.71
C GLU A 226 12.44 25.51 -3.86
N LEU A 227 11.70 26.33 -3.12
CA LEU A 227 10.23 26.31 -3.15
C LEU A 227 9.70 26.81 -4.52
N LYS A 228 9.56 25.90 -5.47
CA LYS A 228 9.02 26.17 -6.80
C LYS A 228 7.49 26.27 -6.70
N LEU A 229 6.97 27.50 -6.63
CA LEU A 229 5.53 27.79 -6.52
C LEU A 229 4.76 27.68 -7.83
N ASN A 230 5.45 27.62 -8.97
CA ASN A 230 4.80 27.55 -10.28
C ASN A 230 4.06 26.20 -10.45
N PRO A 231 2.74 26.20 -10.69
CA PRO A 231 1.94 24.98 -10.81
C PRO A 231 2.26 24.11 -12.03
N PHE A 232 2.98 24.64 -13.02
CA PHE A 232 3.39 23.91 -14.22
C PHE A 232 4.72 23.16 -14.04
N VAL A 233 5.39 23.31 -12.91
CA VAL A 233 6.61 22.57 -12.58
C VAL A 233 6.21 21.20 -12.02
N ARG A 234 6.70 20.13 -12.65
CA ARG A 234 6.33 18.73 -12.33
C ARG A 234 6.33 18.42 -10.84
N ASP A 235 7.45 18.69 -10.17
CA ASP A 235 7.65 18.44 -8.74
C ASP A 235 7.71 19.76 -7.95
N GLY A 236 6.97 20.79 -8.40
CA GLY A 236 6.82 22.03 -7.66
C GLY A 236 6.05 21.82 -6.36
N PHE A 237 6.28 22.69 -5.37
CA PHE A 237 5.62 22.58 -4.05
C PHE A 237 4.09 22.57 -4.17
N VAL A 238 3.53 23.52 -4.94
CA VAL A 238 2.07 23.66 -5.13
C VAL A 238 1.43 22.42 -5.79
N PRO A 239 1.89 21.95 -6.96
CA PRO A 239 1.27 20.79 -7.62
C PRO A 239 1.47 19.50 -6.83
N VAL A 240 2.61 19.31 -6.15
CA VAL A 240 2.84 18.13 -5.30
C VAL A 240 1.91 18.13 -4.10
N ILE A 241 1.75 19.26 -3.40
CA ILE A 241 0.88 19.34 -2.22
C ILE A 241 -0.59 19.14 -2.62
N ILE A 242 -1.08 19.87 -3.63
CA ILE A 242 -2.49 19.80 -4.05
C ILE A 242 -2.77 18.45 -4.71
N GLY A 243 -1.99 18.08 -5.73
CA GLY A 243 -2.16 16.83 -6.46
C GLY A 243 -1.96 15.61 -5.55
N GLY A 244 -0.91 15.63 -4.73
CA GLY A 244 -0.66 14.61 -3.72
C GLY A 244 -1.78 14.49 -2.70
N SER A 245 -2.32 15.61 -2.20
CA SER A 245 -3.45 15.56 -1.25
C SER A 245 -4.71 14.98 -1.90
N LEU A 246 -5.03 15.33 -3.14
CA LEU A 246 -6.17 14.75 -3.87
C LEU A 246 -5.97 13.26 -4.14
N GLN A 247 -4.76 12.86 -4.51
CA GLN A 247 -4.38 11.47 -4.72
C GLN A 247 -4.52 10.65 -3.43
N TYR A 248 -3.93 11.10 -2.32
CA TYR A 248 -4.07 10.43 -1.02
C TYR A 248 -5.50 10.43 -0.50
N MET A 249 -6.30 11.47 -0.78
CA MET A 249 -7.71 11.48 -0.41
C MET A 249 -8.47 10.35 -1.11
N THR A 250 -8.14 10.07 -2.38
CA THR A 250 -8.70 8.93 -3.12
C THR A 250 -8.31 7.60 -2.48
N TYR A 251 -7.06 7.45 -2.03
CA TYR A 251 -6.59 6.22 -1.39
C TYR A 251 -7.08 6.03 0.05
N ILE A 252 -7.08 7.07 0.88
CA ILE A 252 -7.34 6.95 2.33
C ILE A 252 -8.83 7.10 2.62
N CYS A 253 -9.51 8.06 1.99
CA CYS A 253 -10.89 8.41 2.34
C CYS A 253 -11.93 7.64 1.51
N PHE A 254 -11.61 7.38 0.23
CA PHE A 254 -12.59 6.86 -0.74
C PHE A 254 -12.27 5.47 -1.29
N ASN A 255 -11.16 4.86 -0.86
CA ASN A 255 -10.84 3.48 -1.24
C ASN A 255 -11.55 2.48 -0.33
N GLN A 256 -12.30 1.57 -0.94
CA GLN A 256 -13.05 0.54 -0.24
C GLN A 256 -12.22 -0.30 0.74
N GLY A 257 -10.99 -0.68 0.36
CA GLY A 257 -10.13 -1.51 1.20
C GLY A 257 -9.63 -0.78 2.46
N TYR A 258 -9.37 0.53 2.35
CA TYR A 258 -8.97 1.35 3.50
C TYR A 258 -10.12 1.53 4.47
N MET A 259 -11.31 1.87 3.96
CA MET A 259 -12.48 2.05 4.82
C MET A 259 -12.88 0.76 5.54
N GLN A 260 -12.80 -0.40 4.87
CA GLN A 260 -13.04 -1.69 5.51
C GLN A 260 -12.14 -1.92 6.72
N LYS A 261 -10.85 -1.57 6.62
CA LYS A 261 -9.90 -1.65 7.73
C LYS A 261 -10.27 -0.70 8.86
N PHE A 262 -10.64 0.55 8.56
CA PHE A 262 -11.13 1.49 9.57
C PHE A 262 -12.42 1.03 10.27
N LEU A 263 -13.33 0.35 9.56
CA LEU A 263 -14.58 -0.17 10.12
C LEU A 263 -14.40 -1.52 10.85
N ALA A 264 -13.22 -2.13 10.77
CA ALA A 264 -12.92 -3.40 11.44
C ALA A 264 -12.59 -3.25 12.93
N VAL A 265 -12.42 -2.03 13.43
CA VAL A 265 -12.24 -1.76 14.87
C VAL A 265 -13.57 -1.41 15.54
N ARG A 266 -13.65 -1.70 16.85
CA ARG A 266 -14.91 -1.66 17.60
C ARG A 266 -15.50 -0.26 17.83
N THR A 267 -14.65 0.77 17.94
CA THR A 267 -15.11 2.12 18.29
C THR A 267 -14.46 3.18 17.42
N LEU A 268 -15.18 4.28 17.17
CA LEU A 268 -14.67 5.42 16.41
C LEU A 268 -13.39 5.98 17.05
N GLN A 269 -13.32 6.05 18.38
CA GLN A 269 -12.12 6.53 19.06
C GLN A 269 -10.90 5.64 18.79
N LYS A 270 -11.09 4.32 18.67
CA LYS A 270 -10.03 3.39 18.25
C LYS A 270 -9.68 3.57 16.77
N ALA A 271 -10.66 3.82 15.91
CA ALA A 271 -10.41 4.06 14.47
C ALA A 271 -9.65 5.37 14.20
N LYS A 272 -9.82 6.36 15.08
CA LYS A 272 -9.14 7.67 15.01
C LYS A 272 -7.70 7.65 15.55
N ARG A 273 -7.33 6.63 16.32
CA ARG A 273 -5.97 6.42 16.84
C ARG A 273 -5.14 5.71 15.79
#